data_AF-A0AAW3HW78-F1
#
_entry.id   AF-A0AAW3HW78-F1
#
_cell.length_a   1.000
_cell.length_b   1.000
_cell.length_c   1.000
_cell.angle_alpha   90.00
_cell.angle_beta   90.00
_cell.angle_gamma   90.00
#
_symmetry.space_group_name_H-M   'P 1'
#
loop_
_entity.id
_entity.type
_entity.pdbx_description
1 polymer ?
#
loop_
_entity_poly.entity_id
_entity_poly.type
_entity_poly.pdbx_seq_one_letter_code
_entity_poly.pdbx_strand_id
1 'polypeptide(L)'
;MIPFSLPPAHFYLLLWFGLLAGVVLGVWVLVLAVSAGHRRTVRKYWKTSTVVFVVLAVPFAFFAWVHFTVQQIEREIERAEAARNVTLEQAATVGGVAMPAGTRLKLQDEGQMDTYVEAEFPAPTSVFGVQATRIRRYLDTEYEKDTYALIQRYPRSVILTGQGDQAVLGWRCDSTHDIEFDTERDGAMKALSQCRLGSGNQIDGMMIHSGSVLYGSNGTVYVDGSTDPDRWRIEVKDPDAVRVFGLMLSEPWIYLDGDRRLLRVSDAELACRVHLGNFDYAEGTRVKSIRRVIDGQREPFPGVLVFSPSVGQVAKREGYADVPEGMSVMQALDGTFIGIVNNDEVGVFEFASFVVDGNASAAPARARCPSLTR
;
A
#
# COMPACT_ATOMS: atom_id res chain seq x y z
N MET A 1 14.58 -0.78 11.61
CA MET A 1 14.16 0.36 12.45
C MET A 1 15.37 0.82 13.23
N ILE A 2 15.96 1.96 12.84
CA ILE A 2 16.99 2.60 13.67
C ILE A 2 16.22 3.17 14.88
N PRO A 3 16.55 2.81 16.13
CA PRO A 3 15.85 3.36 17.28
C PRO A 3 16.13 4.87 17.36
N PHE A 4 15.14 5.68 17.00
CA PHE A 4 15.14 7.09 17.34
C PHE A 4 14.89 7.20 18.84
N SER A 5 15.95 7.31 19.63
CA SER A 5 15.83 7.75 21.01
C SER A 5 15.35 9.20 20.98
N LEU A 6 14.09 9.44 21.34
CA LEU A 6 13.62 10.80 21.58
C LEU A 6 14.54 11.46 22.61
N PRO A 7 14.96 12.72 22.41
CA PRO A 7 15.68 13.46 23.42
C PRO A 7 14.95 13.37 24.77
N PRO A 8 15.68 13.23 25.88
CA PRO A 8 15.07 13.11 27.20
C PRO A 8 14.27 14.37 27.56
N ALA A 9 13.20 14.23 28.35
CA ALA A 9 12.27 15.32 28.68
C ALA A 9 12.95 16.60 29.23
N HIS A 10 14.07 16.46 29.94
CA HIS A 10 14.84 17.59 30.47
C HIS A 10 15.42 18.49 29.37
N PHE A 11 15.69 17.95 28.17
CA PHE A 11 16.16 18.72 27.02
C PHE A 11 15.11 19.74 26.58
N TYR A 12 13.85 19.32 26.48
CA TYR A 12 12.74 20.21 26.11
C TYR A 12 12.47 21.26 27.18
N LEU A 13 12.57 20.89 28.46
CA LEU A 13 12.46 21.86 29.56
C LEU A 13 13.55 22.94 29.48
N LEU A 14 14.80 22.55 29.23
CA LEU A 14 15.92 23.48 29.04
C LEU A 14 15.69 24.42 27.86
N LEU A 15 15.16 23.93 26.74
CA LEU A 15 14.81 24.78 25.59
C LEU A 15 13.71 25.80 25.93
N TRP A 16 12.65 25.36 26.62
CA TRP A 16 11.58 26.25 27.08
C TRP A 16 12.09 27.34 28.04
N PHE A 17 12.91 26.96 29.03
CA PHE A 17 13.52 27.91 29.94
C PHE A 17 14.49 28.86 29.22
N GLY A 18 15.24 28.38 28.24
CA GLY A 18 16.13 29.20 27.42
C GLY A 18 15.39 30.22 26.55
N LEU A 19 14.26 29.83 25.96
CA LEU A 19 13.38 30.75 25.23
C LEU A 19 12.81 31.84 26.15
N LEU A 20 12.26 31.45 27.30
CA LEU A 20 11.72 32.39 28.29
C LEU A 20 12.81 33.35 28.80
N ALA A 21 14.00 32.84 29.09
CA ALA A 21 15.14 33.67 29.48
C ALA A 21 15.53 34.66 28.37
N GLY A 22 15.48 34.24 27.10
CA GLY A 22 15.68 35.10 25.94
C GLY A 22 14.65 36.22 25.83
N VAL A 23 13.36 35.91 26.04
CA VAL A 23 12.28 36.91 26.04
C VAL A 23 12.49 37.94 27.16
N VAL A 24 12.80 37.47 28.37
CA VAL A 24 13.06 38.35 29.52
C VAL A 24 14.28 39.23 29.27
N LEU A 25 15.37 38.68 28.72
CA LEU A 25 16.55 39.46 28.32
C LEU A 25 16.21 40.50 27.25
N GLY A 26 15.43 40.13 26.23
CA GLY A 26 14.99 41.04 25.18
C GLY A 26 14.20 42.23 25.73
N VAL A 27 13.24 41.97 26.61
CA VAL A 27 12.48 43.02 27.32
C VAL A 27 13.41 43.88 28.18
N TRP A 28 14.34 43.25 28.90
CA TRP A 28 15.28 43.97 29.77
C TRP A 28 16.20 44.91 28.98
N VAL A 29 16.72 44.47 27.83
CA VAL A 29 17.51 45.29 26.90
C VAL A 29 16.67 46.45 26.33
N LEU A 30 15.43 46.18 25.92
CA LEU A 30 14.51 47.20 25.40
C LEU A 30 14.25 48.30 26.45
N VAL A 31 13.96 47.91 27.70
CA VAL A 31 13.72 48.85 28.80
C VAL A 31 14.97 49.69 29.10
N LEU A 32 16.16 49.11 29.04
CA LEU A 32 17.42 49.83 29.22
C LEU A 32 17.72 50.80 28.07
N ALA A 33 17.32 50.47 26.84
CA ALA A 33 17.46 51.35 25.69
C ALA A 33 16.58 52.61 25.82
N VAL A 34 15.35 52.45 26.32
CA VAL A 34 14.35 53.53 26.39
C VAL A 34 14.43 54.36 27.69
N SER A 35 14.84 53.76 28.82
CA SER A 35 14.75 54.42 30.13
C SER A 35 16.11 54.80 30.73
N ALA A 36 16.38 56.09 30.87
CA ALA A 36 17.55 56.60 31.61
C ALA A 36 17.53 56.25 33.11
N GLY A 37 16.33 56.12 33.70
CA GLY A 37 16.16 55.73 35.10
C GLY A 37 16.62 54.29 35.36
N HIS A 38 16.22 53.35 34.51
CA HIS A 38 16.63 51.95 34.63
C HIS A 38 18.15 51.76 34.44
N ARG A 39 18.78 52.54 33.54
CA ARG A 39 20.24 52.55 33.38
C ARG A 39 20.97 52.99 34.65
N ARG A 40 20.43 53.99 35.39
CA ARG A 40 21.00 54.42 36.68
C ARG A 40 20.84 53.35 37.76
N THR A 41 19.70 52.66 37.81
CA THR A 41 19.44 51.57 38.76
C THR A 41 20.39 50.39 38.53
N VAL A 42 20.57 49.97 37.28
CA VAL A 42 21.54 48.90 36.94
C VAL A 42 22.96 49.30 37.34
N ARG A 43 23.36 50.56 37.10
CA ARG A 43 24.69 51.05 37.51
C ARG A 43 24.87 51.09 39.02
N LYS A 44 23.81 51.41 39.78
CA LYS A 44 23.81 51.39 41.25
C LYS A 44 23.94 49.96 41.81
N TYR A 45 23.24 49.01 41.18
CA TYR A 45 23.21 47.60 41.58
C TYR A 45 23.96 46.70 40.58
N TRP A 46 25.17 47.10 40.20
CA TRP A 46 25.88 46.47 39.09
C TRP A 46 26.17 44.98 39.34
N LYS A 47 26.61 44.61 40.55
CA LYS A 47 26.92 43.21 40.89
C LYS A 47 25.70 42.29 40.76
N THR A 48 24.55 42.69 41.29
CA THR A 48 23.32 41.88 41.22
C THR A 48 22.76 41.86 39.81
N SER A 49 22.84 42.98 39.08
CA SER A 49 22.43 43.05 37.67
C SER A 49 23.29 42.15 36.78
N THR A 50 24.60 42.06 37.05
CA THR A 50 25.51 41.14 36.37
C THR A 50 25.15 39.68 36.65
N VAL A 51 24.84 39.32 37.90
CA VAL A 51 24.42 37.95 38.24
C VAL A 51 23.11 37.58 37.54
N VAL A 52 22.11 38.44 37.58
CA VAL A 52 20.82 38.21 36.90
C VAL A 52 21.01 38.07 35.38
N PHE A 53 21.87 38.90 34.78
CA PHE A 53 22.21 38.77 33.36
C PHE A 53 22.83 37.41 33.05
N VAL A 54 23.81 36.96 33.82
CA VAL A 54 24.47 35.66 33.60
C VAL A 54 23.48 34.51 33.74
N VAL A 55 22.62 34.54 34.77
CA VAL A 55 21.60 33.50 35.01
C VAL A 55 20.61 33.38 33.85
N LEU A 56 20.26 34.49 33.18
CA LEU A 56 19.39 34.47 32.01
C LEU A 56 20.16 34.17 30.70
N ALA A 57 21.41 34.64 30.59
CA ALA A 57 22.20 34.52 29.37
C ALA A 57 22.65 33.09 29.11
N VAL A 58 23.01 32.32 30.15
CA VAL A 58 23.43 30.91 30.01
C VAL A 58 22.34 30.03 29.35
N PRO A 59 21.10 29.97 29.86
CA PRO A 59 20.06 29.15 29.23
C PRO A 59 19.64 29.70 27.86
N PHE A 60 19.65 31.02 27.66
CA PHE A 60 19.40 31.60 26.32
C PHE A 60 20.49 31.24 25.31
N ALA A 61 21.77 31.25 25.71
CA ALA A 61 22.89 30.87 24.85
C ALA A 61 22.80 29.40 24.43
N PHE A 62 22.38 28.51 25.34
CA PHE A 62 22.11 27.11 25.00
C PHE A 62 20.98 26.99 23.97
N PHE A 63 19.86 27.67 24.18
CA PHE A 63 18.74 27.70 23.22
C PHE A 63 19.18 28.23 21.85
N ALA A 64 19.91 29.35 21.81
CA ALA A 64 20.41 29.94 20.58
C ALA A 64 21.39 29.01 19.85
N TRP A 65 22.27 28.32 20.58
CA TRP A 65 23.19 27.33 20.00
C TRP A 65 22.47 26.13 19.39
N VAL A 66 21.46 25.58 20.08
CA VAL A 66 20.64 24.48 19.52
C VAL A 66 19.92 24.93 18.25
N HIS A 67 19.26 26.09 18.28
CA HIS A 67 18.57 26.63 17.10
C HIS A 67 19.53 26.86 15.93
N PHE A 68 20.70 27.43 16.19
CA PHE A 68 21.70 27.64 15.15
C PHE A 68 22.19 26.32 14.55
N THR A 69 22.43 25.30 15.39
CA THR A 69 22.87 23.98 14.95
C THR A 69 21.80 23.29 14.09
N VAL A 70 20.55 23.33 14.52
CA VAL A 70 19.42 22.78 13.73
C VAL A 70 19.33 23.48 12.38
N GLN A 71 19.43 24.81 12.33
CA GLN A 71 19.41 25.55 11.06
C GLN A 71 20.59 25.22 10.15
N GLN A 72 21.79 24.94 10.69
CA GLN A 72 22.92 24.51 9.86
C GLN A 72 22.66 23.13 9.26
N ILE A 73 22.15 22.19 10.06
CA ILE A 73 21.80 20.84 9.60
C ILE A 73 20.71 20.91 8.52
N GLU A 74 19.66 21.70 8.74
CA GLU A 74 18.60 21.92 7.75
C GLU A 74 19.16 22.45 6.43
N ARG A 75 20.06 23.45 6.47
CA ARG A 75 20.70 23.99 5.26
C ARG A 75 21.59 22.97 4.56
N GLU A 76 22.30 22.12 5.31
CA GLU A 76 23.11 21.05 4.73
C GLU A 76 22.24 19.98 4.06
N ILE A 77 21.13 19.60 4.70
CA ILE A 77 20.13 18.70 4.11
C ILE A 77 19.53 19.31 2.85
N GLU A 78 19.10 20.57 2.88
CA GLU A 78 18.55 21.27 1.72
C GLU A 78 19.54 21.33 0.56
N ARG A 79 20.82 21.59 0.84
CA ARG A 79 21.88 21.58 -0.19
C ARG A 79 22.09 20.19 -0.78
N ALA A 80 22.13 19.16 0.06
CA ALA A 80 22.28 17.78 -0.38
C ALA A 80 21.04 17.33 -1.20
N GLU A 81 19.84 17.73 -0.81
CA GLU A 81 18.62 17.48 -1.57
C GLU A 81 18.61 18.23 -2.89
N ALA A 82 19.05 19.49 -2.92
CA ALA A 82 19.17 20.27 -4.15
C ALA A 82 20.17 19.63 -5.13
N ALA A 83 21.30 19.09 -4.62
CA ALA A 83 22.29 18.41 -5.45
C ALA A 83 21.77 17.07 -6.03
N ARG A 84 20.76 16.47 -5.40
CA ARG A 84 20.08 15.26 -5.89
C ARG A 84 18.95 15.57 -6.87
N ASN A 85 18.53 16.82 -7.01
CA ASN A 85 17.50 17.23 -7.97
C ASN A 85 18.17 17.71 -9.26
N VAL A 86 18.03 16.95 -10.34
CA VAL A 86 18.71 17.20 -11.60
C VAL A 86 17.69 17.31 -12.73
N THR A 87 17.88 18.25 -13.66
CA THR A 87 17.07 18.33 -14.88
C THR A 87 17.93 17.91 -16.06
N LEU A 88 17.42 17.01 -16.89
CA LEU A 88 18.10 16.59 -18.11
C LEU A 88 18.09 17.72 -19.14
N GLU A 89 19.26 18.21 -19.53
CA GLU A 89 19.39 19.25 -20.56
C GLU A 89 19.12 18.71 -21.98
N GLN A 90 19.40 17.43 -22.19
CA GLN A 90 19.27 16.74 -23.47
C GLN A 90 18.55 15.41 -23.26
N ALA A 91 17.93 14.88 -24.32
CA ALA A 91 17.36 13.55 -24.27
C ALA A 91 18.45 12.52 -23.99
N ALA A 92 18.20 11.63 -23.02
CA ALA A 92 19.17 10.65 -22.56
C ALA A 92 18.46 9.37 -22.13
N THR A 93 19.18 8.25 -22.16
CA THR A 93 18.69 7.01 -21.54
C THR A 93 19.25 6.91 -20.14
N VAL A 94 18.38 6.88 -19.13
CA VAL A 94 18.77 6.81 -17.72
C VAL A 94 18.05 5.63 -17.08
N GLY A 95 18.78 4.72 -16.43
CA GLY A 95 18.22 3.49 -15.84
C GLY A 95 17.37 2.67 -16.81
N GLY A 96 17.77 2.60 -18.08
CA GLY A 96 17.07 1.85 -19.13
C GLY A 96 15.84 2.56 -19.74
N VAL A 97 15.49 3.76 -19.27
CA VAL A 97 14.36 4.53 -19.79
C VAL A 97 14.86 5.63 -20.72
N ALA A 98 14.31 5.71 -21.94
CA ALA A 98 14.56 6.81 -22.85
C ALA A 98 13.78 8.05 -22.37
N MET A 99 14.49 9.05 -21.86
CA MET A 99 13.92 10.26 -21.28
C MET A 99 14.11 11.46 -22.20
N PRO A 100 13.09 12.30 -22.42
CA PRO A 100 13.23 13.53 -23.18
C PRO A 100 14.02 14.60 -22.41
N ALA A 101 14.53 15.59 -23.13
CA ALA A 101 15.09 16.79 -22.52
C ALA A 101 14.03 17.51 -21.66
N GLY A 102 14.43 18.09 -20.54
CA GLY A 102 13.53 18.71 -19.56
C GLY A 102 12.97 17.76 -18.51
N THR A 103 13.32 16.46 -18.54
CA THR A 103 12.95 15.52 -17.48
C THR A 103 13.59 15.90 -16.16
N ARG A 104 12.79 16.01 -15.10
CA ARG A 104 13.24 16.34 -13.74
C ARG A 104 13.44 15.05 -12.96
N LEU A 105 14.64 14.82 -12.48
CA LEU A 105 15.07 13.63 -11.75
C LEU A 105 15.32 13.96 -10.29
N LYS A 106 14.94 13.03 -9.40
CA LYS A 106 15.40 12.99 -8.02
C LYS A 106 16.29 11.76 -7.85
N LEU A 107 17.55 11.98 -7.52
CA LEU A 107 18.58 10.94 -7.37
C LEU A 107 18.57 10.36 -5.96
N GLN A 108 18.96 9.10 -5.80
CA GLN A 108 19.33 8.55 -4.49
C GLN A 108 20.72 9.03 -4.09
N ASP A 109 21.67 8.95 -5.03
CA ASP A 109 23.05 9.35 -4.84
C ASP A 109 23.39 10.53 -5.75
N GLU A 110 24.02 11.55 -5.18
CA GLU A 110 24.43 12.74 -5.90
C GLU A 110 25.34 12.37 -7.09
N GLY A 111 25.04 12.94 -8.26
CA GLY A 111 25.82 12.73 -9.49
C GLY A 111 25.65 11.36 -10.16
N GLN A 112 24.95 10.40 -9.54
CA GLN A 112 24.74 9.07 -10.13
C GLN A 112 23.32 8.96 -10.73
N MET A 113 23.22 9.28 -12.02
CA MET A 113 21.93 9.35 -12.73
C MET A 113 21.11 8.06 -12.65
N ASP A 114 21.75 6.89 -12.74
CA ASP A 114 21.04 5.59 -12.72
C ASP A 114 20.38 5.27 -11.37
N THR A 115 20.76 6.01 -10.31
CA THR A 115 20.19 5.90 -8.96
C THR A 115 18.95 6.76 -8.76
N TYR A 116 18.36 7.31 -9.83
CA TYR A 116 17.12 8.06 -9.72
C TYR A 116 16.00 7.24 -9.09
N VAL A 117 15.33 7.84 -8.10
CA VAL A 117 14.16 7.30 -7.40
C VAL A 117 12.88 7.90 -7.94
N GLU A 118 12.97 9.04 -8.62
CA GLU A 118 11.82 9.71 -9.21
C GLU A 118 12.20 10.42 -10.50
N ALA A 119 11.30 10.39 -11.48
CA ALA A 119 11.40 11.16 -12.71
C ALA A 119 10.04 11.78 -13.07
N GLU A 120 10.01 13.08 -13.37
CA GLU A 120 8.85 13.79 -13.91
C GLU A 120 9.14 14.21 -15.36
N PHE A 121 8.32 13.75 -16.28
CA PHE A 121 8.49 14.01 -17.69
C PHE A 121 7.78 15.30 -18.12
N PRO A 122 8.36 16.10 -19.03
CA PRO A 122 7.72 17.29 -19.59
C PRO A 122 6.56 16.95 -20.54
N ALA A 123 6.56 15.75 -21.10
CA ALA A 123 5.50 15.21 -21.96
C ALA A 123 5.33 13.70 -21.70
N PRO A 124 4.16 13.11 -22.00
CA PRO A 124 3.94 11.68 -21.85
C PRO A 124 5.04 10.87 -22.56
N THR A 125 5.71 10.01 -21.79
CA THR A 125 6.87 9.22 -22.23
C THR A 125 6.58 7.75 -22.06
N SER A 126 6.82 6.97 -23.11
CA SER A 126 6.53 5.53 -23.12
C SER A 126 7.52 4.75 -22.28
N VAL A 127 7.05 4.15 -21.18
CA VAL A 127 7.83 3.26 -20.32
C VAL A 127 7.03 1.98 -20.09
N PHE A 128 7.63 0.83 -20.42
CA PHE A 128 6.97 -0.48 -20.37
C PHE A 128 5.63 -0.53 -21.13
N GLY A 129 5.51 0.28 -22.20
CA GLY A 129 4.28 0.41 -23.00
C GLY A 129 3.23 1.36 -22.41
N VAL A 130 3.48 1.97 -21.25
CA VAL A 130 2.62 2.98 -20.62
C VAL A 130 3.12 4.37 -20.97
N GLN A 131 2.22 5.25 -21.40
CA GLN A 131 2.51 6.69 -21.53
C GLN A 131 2.49 7.34 -20.15
N ALA A 132 3.65 7.41 -19.52
CA ALA A 132 3.82 7.92 -18.17
C ALA A 132 4.18 9.41 -18.19
N THR A 133 3.67 10.17 -17.21
CA THR A 133 4.09 11.53 -16.89
C THR A 133 5.04 11.55 -15.69
N ARG A 134 5.00 10.50 -14.84
CA ARG A 134 5.86 10.36 -13.66
C ARG A 134 6.28 8.90 -13.46
N ILE A 135 7.49 8.72 -12.96
CA ILE A 135 8.06 7.44 -12.52
C ILE A 135 8.52 7.58 -11.08
N ARG A 136 8.24 6.55 -10.28
CA ARG A 136 8.90 6.31 -9.00
C ARG A 136 9.58 4.93 -9.02
N ARG A 137 10.75 4.82 -8.40
CA ARG A 137 11.53 3.58 -8.31
C ARG A 137 11.85 3.27 -6.87
N TYR A 138 11.66 2.02 -6.50
CA TYR A 138 12.22 1.47 -5.27
C TYR A 138 13.48 0.71 -5.61
N LEU A 139 14.62 1.16 -5.07
CA LEU A 139 15.92 0.57 -5.34
C LEU A 139 16.29 -0.38 -4.20
N ASP A 140 16.68 -1.60 -4.56
CA ASP A 140 17.40 -2.49 -3.66
C ASP A 140 18.90 -2.13 -3.68
N THR A 141 19.57 -2.44 -2.58
CA THR A 141 21.00 -2.19 -2.42
C THR A 141 21.73 -3.50 -2.13
N GLU A 142 22.74 -3.81 -2.94
CA GLU A 142 23.60 -4.97 -2.77
C GLU A 142 24.92 -4.57 -2.14
N TYR A 143 25.26 -5.27 -1.06
CA TYR A 143 26.50 -5.05 -0.31
C TYR A 143 27.40 -6.26 -0.39
N GLU A 144 28.71 -6.02 -0.38
CA GLU A 144 29.70 -7.07 -0.19
C GLU A 144 29.59 -7.61 1.24
N LYS A 145 29.55 -8.94 1.37
CA LYS A 145 29.19 -9.61 2.63
C LYS A 145 30.15 -9.32 3.78
N ASP A 146 31.43 -9.17 3.48
CA ASP A 146 32.47 -9.07 4.51
C ASP A 146 32.83 -7.62 4.85
N THR A 147 32.79 -6.72 3.86
CA THR A 147 33.21 -5.32 4.01
C THR A 147 32.02 -4.37 4.20
N TYR A 148 30.80 -4.83 3.91
CA TYR A 148 29.62 -3.98 3.74
C TYR A 148 29.81 -2.85 2.72
N ALA A 149 30.79 -2.98 1.83
CA ALA A 149 30.97 -2.05 0.73
C ALA A 149 29.79 -2.16 -0.24
N LEU A 150 29.30 -1.02 -0.71
CA LEU A 150 28.24 -0.95 -1.72
C LEU A 150 28.76 -1.57 -3.04
N ILE A 151 28.10 -2.64 -3.51
CA ILE A 151 28.39 -3.23 -4.82
C ILE A 151 27.60 -2.47 -5.88
N GLN A 152 26.27 -2.44 -5.74
CA GLN A 152 25.38 -1.81 -6.71
C GLN A 152 24.01 -1.51 -6.10
N ARG A 153 23.29 -0.59 -6.75
CA ARG A 153 21.85 -0.37 -6.55
C ARG A 153 21.12 -0.71 -7.82
N TYR A 154 20.00 -1.41 -7.69
CA TYR A 154 19.17 -1.79 -8.83
C TYR A 154 17.68 -1.62 -8.47
N PRO A 155 16.81 -1.34 -9.45
CA PRO A 155 15.39 -1.21 -9.19
C PRO A 155 14.81 -2.58 -8.84
N ARG A 156 14.01 -2.60 -7.77
CA ARG A 156 13.16 -3.73 -7.42
C ARG A 156 11.77 -3.58 -8.03
N SER A 157 11.23 -2.37 -7.98
CA SER A 157 9.96 -2.04 -8.62
C SER A 157 9.97 -0.63 -9.21
N VAL A 158 9.14 -0.47 -10.23
CA VAL A 158 8.90 0.78 -10.96
C VAL A 158 7.40 1.06 -10.89
N ILE A 159 7.05 2.25 -10.42
CA ILE A 159 5.67 2.75 -10.37
C ILE A 159 5.53 3.86 -11.39
N LEU A 160 4.54 3.72 -12.26
CA LEU A 160 4.22 4.67 -13.32
C LEU A 160 2.88 5.34 -13.03
N THR A 161 2.80 6.64 -13.34
CA THR A 161 1.55 7.40 -13.39
C THR A 161 1.50 8.17 -14.70
N GLY A 162 0.32 8.30 -15.29
CA GLY A 162 0.06 8.91 -16.59
C GLY A 162 -1.32 9.58 -16.64
N GLN A 163 -1.99 9.47 -17.79
CA GLN A 163 -3.31 10.06 -18.01
C GLN A 163 -4.28 9.04 -18.60
N GLY A 164 -5.48 8.96 -18.01
CA GLY A 164 -6.60 8.17 -18.50
C GLY A 164 -6.36 6.65 -18.52
N ASP A 165 -7.27 5.95 -19.18
CA ASP A 165 -7.19 4.49 -19.34
C ASP A 165 -6.15 4.12 -20.43
N GLN A 166 -5.22 3.23 -20.09
CA GLN A 166 -4.18 2.74 -21.00
C GLN A 166 -4.16 1.23 -21.06
N ALA A 167 -3.76 0.69 -22.22
CA ALA A 167 -3.60 -0.75 -22.41
C ALA A 167 -2.26 -1.23 -21.84
N VAL A 168 -2.29 -2.11 -20.84
CA VAL A 168 -1.11 -2.66 -20.16
C VAL A 168 -1.22 -4.17 -20.13
N LEU A 169 -0.35 -4.87 -20.86
CA LEU A 169 -0.40 -6.33 -21.02
C LEU A 169 -1.81 -6.83 -21.44
N GLY A 170 -2.47 -6.01 -22.26
CA GLY A 170 -3.82 -6.19 -22.78
C GLY A 170 -4.96 -5.97 -21.77
N TRP A 171 -4.68 -5.51 -20.56
CA TRP A 171 -5.68 -4.99 -19.62
C TRP A 171 -5.83 -3.49 -19.81
N ARG A 172 -7.01 -2.93 -19.53
CA ARG A 172 -7.18 -1.48 -19.47
C ARG A 172 -6.96 -1.04 -18.03
N CYS A 173 -5.84 -0.40 -17.74
CA CYS A 173 -5.51 0.16 -16.45
C CYS A 173 -5.77 1.67 -16.45
N ASP A 174 -6.33 2.20 -15.37
CA ASP A 174 -6.44 3.64 -15.14
C ASP A 174 -5.07 4.18 -14.70
N SER A 175 -4.37 4.82 -15.63
CA SER A 175 -3.03 5.35 -15.40
C SER A 175 -3.01 6.65 -14.60
N THR A 176 -4.16 7.23 -14.26
CA THR A 176 -4.19 8.32 -13.27
C THR A 176 -3.82 7.85 -11.86
N HIS A 177 -3.85 6.53 -11.65
CA HIS A 177 -3.38 5.84 -10.45
C HIS A 177 -2.05 5.13 -10.72
N ASP A 178 -1.43 4.64 -9.65
CA ASP A 178 -0.17 3.89 -9.71
C ASP A 178 -0.34 2.58 -10.51
N ILE A 179 0.53 2.39 -11.50
CA ILE A 179 0.74 1.13 -12.19
C ILE A 179 2.14 0.63 -11.81
N GLU A 180 2.20 -0.48 -11.09
CA GLU A 180 3.43 -1.00 -10.51
C GLU A 180 3.93 -2.22 -11.29
N PHE A 181 5.22 -2.22 -11.59
CA PHE A 181 5.94 -3.31 -12.23
C PHE A 181 7.08 -3.78 -11.33
N ASP A 182 7.24 -5.09 -11.25
CA ASP A 182 8.48 -5.69 -10.78
C ASP A 182 9.54 -5.57 -11.87
N THR A 183 10.79 -5.37 -11.47
CA THR A 183 11.91 -5.25 -12.41
C THR A 183 12.96 -6.31 -12.20
N GLU A 184 13.67 -6.64 -13.28
CA GLU A 184 14.94 -7.34 -13.22
C GLU A 184 16.05 -6.39 -12.74
N ARG A 185 17.23 -6.95 -12.42
CA ARG A 185 18.38 -6.18 -11.90
C ARG A 185 18.88 -5.09 -12.86
N ASP A 186 18.70 -5.29 -14.16
CA ASP A 186 19.07 -4.31 -15.19
C ASP A 186 18.01 -3.21 -15.40
N GLY A 187 16.89 -3.28 -14.68
CA GLY A 187 15.77 -2.36 -14.82
C GLY A 187 14.76 -2.74 -15.91
N ALA A 188 14.93 -3.88 -16.59
CA ALA A 188 13.93 -4.38 -17.51
C ALA A 188 12.64 -4.77 -16.76
N MET A 189 11.49 -4.63 -17.43
CA MET A 189 10.21 -5.08 -16.90
C MET A 189 10.23 -6.60 -16.74
N LYS A 190 9.98 -7.05 -15.50
CA LYS A 190 9.82 -8.48 -15.20
C LYS A 190 8.36 -8.91 -15.31
N ALA A 191 7.48 -8.20 -14.60
CA ALA A 191 6.05 -8.50 -14.57
C ALA A 191 5.27 -7.25 -14.13
N LEU A 192 4.00 -7.19 -14.52
CA LEU A 192 3.06 -6.28 -13.86
C LEU A 192 2.81 -6.79 -12.44
N SER A 193 3.06 -5.95 -11.44
CA SER A 193 2.75 -6.27 -10.05
C SER A 193 1.28 -5.96 -9.78
N GLN A 194 0.85 -4.73 -10.04
CA GLN A 194 -0.55 -4.32 -9.87
C GLN A 194 -0.93 -3.10 -10.73
N CYS A 195 -2.22 -2.98 -11.03
CA CYS A 195 -2.81 -1.75 -11.55
C CYS A 195 -4.28 -1.62 -11.13
N ARG A 196 -4.77 -0.39 -11.03
CA ARG A 196 -6.21 -0.15 -10.95
C ARG A 196 -6.83 -0.31 -12.34
N LEU A 197 -7.88 -1.11 -12.45
CA LEU A 197 -8.57 -1.33 -13.71
C LEU A 197 -9.39 -0.10 -14.11
N GLY A 198 -9.22 0.32 -15.35
CA GLY A 198 -10.06 1.31 -16.02
C GLY A 198 -11.34 0.70 -16.57
N SER A 199 -12.03 1.46 -17.42
CA SER A 199 -13.29 1.05 -18.04
C SER A 199 -13.10 0.01 -19.15
N GLY A 200 -14.11 -0.85 -19.35
CA GLY A 200 -14.20 -1.73 -20.52
C GLY A 200 -13.46 -3.06 -20.44
N ASN A 201 -13.01 -3.48 -19.25
CA ASN A 201 -12.45 -4.83 -19.06
C ASN A 201 -13.56 -5.89 -18.98
N GLN A 202 -13.36 -7.03 -19.62
CA GLN A 202 -14.31 -8.15 -19.65
C GLN A 202 -13.59 -9.50 -19.52
N ILE A 203 -14.21 -10.45 -18.81
CA ILE A 203 -13.72 -11.81 -18.57
C ILE A 203 -14.89 -12.78 -18.75
N ASP A 204 -14.78 -13.75 -19.66
CA ASP A 204 -15.82 -14.78 -19.87
C ASP A 204 -17.26 -14.22 -19.94
N GLY A 205 -17.42 -13.05 -20.58
CA GLY A 205 -18.70 -12.35 -20.70
C GLY A 205 -19.05 -11.40 -19.55
N MET A 206 -18.36 -11.50 -18.40
CA MET A 206 -18.52 -10.62 -17.23
C MET A 206 -17.76 -9.31 -17.40
N MET A 207 -18.45 -8.19 -17.26
CA MET A 207 -17.81 -6.87 -17.18
C MET A 207 -17.18 -6.68 -15.80
N ILE A 208 -15.94 -6.22 -15.76
CA ILE A 208 -15.26 -5.87 -14.51
C ILE A 208 -15.38 -4.37 -14.29
N HIS A 209 -15.92 -4.01 -13.13
CA HIS A 209 -16.13 -2.61 -12.75
C HIS A 209 -14.80 -1.87 -12.63
N SER A 210 -14.76 -0.64 -13.17
CA SER A 210 -13.61 0.26 -13.06
C SER A 210 -13.33 0.59 -11.60
N GLY A 211 -12.05 0.58 -11.22
CA GLY A 211 -11.64 0.78 -9.85
C GLY A 211 -11.30 -0.51 -9.11
N SER A 212 -11.69 -1.68 -9.65
CA SER A 212 -11.17 -2.99 -9.26
C SER A 212 -9.64 -3.03 -9.42
N VAL A 213 -8.96 -3.87 -8.64
CA VAL A 213 -7.49 -3.93 -8.65
C VAL A 213 -7.04 -5.23 -9.30
N LEU A 214 -6.23 -5.11 -10.35
CA LEU A 214 -5.57 -6.22 -11.01
C LEU A 214 -4.19 -6.42 -10.38
N TYR A 215 -3.84 -7.67 -10.11
CA TYR A 215 -2.52 -8.10 -9.71
C TYR A 215 -1.98 -9.11 -10.73
N GLY A 216 -0.73 -8.95 -11.13
CA GLY A 216 -0.01 -10.03 -11.81
C GLY A 216 0.32 -11.16 -10.84
N SER A 217 0.46 -12.37 -11.38
CA SER A 217 0.83 -13.55 -10.63
C SER A 217 1.76 -14.43 -11.46
N ASN A 218 2.74 -15.04 -10.80
CA ASN A 218 3.54 -16.12 -11.38
C ASN A 218 3.01 -17.51 -10.97
N GLY A 219 1.81 -17.54 -10.40
CA GLY A 219 1.16 -18.74 -9.89
C GLY A 219 1.28 -18.85 -8.37
N THR A 220 0.22 -19.35 -7.75
CA THR A 220 0.19 -19.65 -6.31
C THR A 220 1.11 -20.86 -6.04
N VAL A 221 2.18 -20.66 -5.26
CA VAL A 221 3.13 -21.73 -4.89
C VAL A 221 2.70 -22.38 -3.58
N TYR A 222 2.65 -23.71 -3.56
CA TYR A 222 2.28 -24.51 -2.41
C TYR A 222 3.49 -25.13 -1.70
N VAL A 223 3.26 -25.64 -0.48
CA VAL A 223 4.29 -26.29 0.35
C VAL A 223 4.92 -27.52 -0.29
N ASP A 224 4.22 -28.17 -1.22
CA ASP A 224 4.73 -29.32 -1.99
C ASP A 224 5.49 -28.90 -3.26
N GLY A 225 5.74 -27.60 -3.46
CA GLY A 225 6.41 -27.04 -4.62
C GLY A 225 5.55 -26.93 -5.87
N SER A 226 4.30 -27.41 -5.84
CA SER A 226 3.37 -27.22 -6.96
C SER A 226 3.03 -25.75 -7.11
N THR A 227 2.82 -25.31 -8.36
CA THR A 227 2.48 -23.92 -8.70
C THR A 227 1.22 -23.91 -9.53
N ASP A 228 0.27 -23.06 -9.16
CA ASP A 228 -0.96 -22.89 -9.92
C ASP A 228 -0.75 -22.16 -11.25
N PRO A 229 -1.63 -22.40 -12.24
CA PRO A 229 -1.55 -21.75 -13.53
C PRO A 229 -2.06 -20.29 -13.50
N ASP A 230 -2.41 -19.75 -12.33
CA ASP A 230 -2.90 -18.38 -12.24
C ASP A 230 -1.83 -17.37 -12.68
N ARG A 231 -2.25 -16.45 -13.54
CA ARG A 231 -1.43 -15.36 -14.08
C ARG A 231 -1.97 -13.98 -13.71
N TRP A 232 -3.26 -13.92 -13.41
CA TRP A 232 -3.93 -12.69 -13.02
C TRP A 232 -4.81 -12.94 -11.81
N ARG A 233 -4.85 -11.97 -10.92
CA ARG A 233 -5.77 -11.94 -9.78
C ARG A 233 -6.47 -10.60 -9.78
N ILE A 234 -7.77 -10.59 -9.54
CA ILE A 234 -8.57 -9.36 -9.53
C ILE A 234 -9.30 -9.30 -8.21
N GLU A 235 -9.02 -8.25 -7.44
CA GLU A 235 -9.88 -7.83 -6.35
C GLU A 235 -11.01 -7.00 -6.96
N VAL A 236 -12.21 -7.60 -7.05
CA VAL A 236 -13.36 -6.92 -7.64
C VAL A 236 -13.88 -5.87 -6.66
N LYS A 237 -13.92 -4.62 -7.10
CA LYS A 237 -14.51 -3.49 -6.37
C LYS A 237 -15.71 -2.98 -7.13
N ASP A 238 -16.86 -3.59 -6.85
CA ASP A 238 -18.13 -3.30 -7.49
C ASP A 238 -19.22 -3.13 -6.42
N PRO A 239 -19.97 -2.01 -6.42
CA PRO A 239 -21.14 -1.86 -5.56
C PRO A 239 -22.25 -2.88 -5.83
N ASP A 240 -22.28 -3.50 -7.00
CA ASP A 240 -23.22 -4.54 -7.40
C ASP A 240 -22.52 -5.90 -7.50
N ALA A 241 -23.23 -6.97 -7.17
CA ALA A 241 -22.65 -8.31 -7.16
C ALA A 241 -22.34 -8.83 -8.58
N VAL A 242 -21.22 -9.50 -8.72
CA VAL A 242 -20.76 -10.08 -9.99
C VAL A 242 -21.10 -11.56 -10.09
N ARG A 243 -21.47 -12.01 -11.30
CA ARG A 243 -21.87 -13.41 -11.53
C ARG A 243 -20.65 -14.31 -11.81
N VAL A 244 -20.25 -15.12 -10.83
CA VAL A 244 -19.12 -16.06 -10.94
C VAL A 244 -19.63 -17.48 -10.71
N PHE A 245 -19.33 -18.42 -11.61
CA PHE A 245 -19.83 -19.81 -11.55
C PHE A 245 -21.36 -19.92 -11.33
N GLY A 246 -22.12 -18.97 -11.90
CA GLY A 246 -23.57 -18.90 -11.74
C GLY A 246 -24.06 -18.21 -10.45
N LEU A 247 -23.18 -17.95 -9.49
CA LEU A 247 -23.47 -17.31 -8.21
C LEU A 247 -23.29 -15.79 -8.29
N MET A 248 -24.14 -15.02 -7.60
CA MET A 248 -23.95 -13.58 -7.42
C MET A 248 -23.07 -13.34 -6.20
N LEU A 249 -21.81 -12.95 -6.45
CA LEU A 249 -20.79 -12.79 -5.43
C LEU A 249 -20.47 -11.31 -5.16
N SER A 250 -20.33 -10.99 -3.88
CA SER A 250 -19.91 -9.67 -3.41
C SER A 250 -18.39 -9.57 -3.35
N GLU A 251 -17.83 -8.55 -4.02
CA GLU A 251 -16.39 -8.21 -4.06
C GLU A 251 -15.42 -9.42 -4.07
N PRO A 252 -15.61 -10.42 -4.95
CA PRO A 252 -14.78 -11.61 -4.94
C PRO A 252 -13.32 -11.33 -5.33
N TRP A 253 -12.41 -12.15 -4.83
CA TRP A 253 -11.10 -12.34 -5.43
C TRP A 253 -11.18 -13.36 -6.56
N ILE A 254 -10.97 -12.91 -7.79
CA ILE A 254 -11.03 -13.74 -8.99
C ILE A 254 -9.62 -14.06 -9.47
N TYR A 255 -9.40 -15.31 -9.88
CA TYR A 255 -8.11 -15.78 -10.38
C TYR A 255 -8.27 -16.32 -11.80
N LEU A 256 -7.36 -15.92 -12.68
CA LEU A 256 -7.40 -16.25 -14.10
C LEU A 256 -6.08 -16.85 -14.56
N ASP A 257 -6.14 -17.70 -15.59
CA ASP A 257 -4.95 -18.18 -16.28
C ASP A 257 -4.37 -17.11 -17.24
N GLY A 258 -3.32 -17.49 -17.99
CA GLY A 258 -2.69 -16.61 -18.98
C GLY A 258 -3.62 -16.18 -20.12
N ASP A 259 -4.62 -17.01 -20.46
CA ASP A 259 -5.63 -16.75 -21.48
C ASP A 259 -6.84 -15.97 -20.93
N ARG A 260 -6.76 -15.56 -19.65
CA ARG A 260 -7.81 -14.84 -18.91
C ARG A 260 -9.08 -15.64 -18.69
N ARG A 261 -8.99 -16.96 -18.69
CA ARG A 261 -10.12 -17.83 -18.33
C ARG A 261 -10.25 -17.88 -16.83
N LEU A 262 -11.48 -17.86 -16.35
CA LEU A 262 -11.80 -17.98 -14.94
C LEU A 262 -11.34 -19.33 -14.38
N LEU A 263 -10.39 -19.31 -13.44
CA LEU A 263 -9.92 -20.51 -12.75
C LEU A 263 -10.68 -20.72 -11.44
N ARG A 264 -10.65 -19.72 -10.56
CA ARG A 264 -11.11 -19.88 -9.18
C ARG A 264 -11.56 -18.57 -8.56
N VAL A 265 -12.27 -18.69 -7.44
CA VAL A 265 -12.70 -17.58 -6.60
C VAL A 265 -12.30 -17.81 -5.14
N SER A 266 -11.91 -16.74 -4.45
CA SER A 266 -11.75 -16.71 -2.99
C SER A 266 -12.34 -15.43 -2.40
N ASP A 267 -12.37 -15.38 -1.07
CA ASP A 267 -12.71 -14.17 -0.30
C ASP A 267 -14.00 -13.51 -0.77
N ALA A 268 -15.01 -14.33 -1.09
CA ALA A 268 -16.28 -13.91 -1.63
C ALA A 268 -17.42 -14.26 -0.68
N GLU A 269 -18.50 -13.49 -0.76
CA GLU A 269 -19.76 -13.80 -0.09
C GLU A 269 -20.90 -13.83 -1.09
N LEU A 270 -21.93 -14.64 -0.81
CA LEU A 270 -23.18 -14.58 -1.55
C LEU A 270 -23.85 -13.21 -1.33
N ALA A 271 -24.07 -12.46 -2.41
CA ALA A 271 -24.84 -11.23 -2.36
C ALA A 271 -26.35 -11.50 -2.30
N CYS A 272 -26.81 -12.64 -2.82
CA CYS A 272 -28.21 -13.04 -2.87
C CYS A 272 -28.39 -14.38 -2.15
N ARG A 273 -29.58 -14.66 -1.64
CA ARG A 273 -29.96 -16.03 -1.26
C ARG A 273 -29.88 -16.95 -2.48
N VAL A 274 -29.31 -18.14 -2.31
CA VAL A 274 -29.16 -19.13 -3.38
C VAL A 274 -29.71 -20.47 -2.92
N HIS A 275 -30.47 -21.12 -3.80
CA HIS A 275 -30.80 -22.53 -3.69
C HIS A 275 -29.91 -23.30 -4.68
N LEU A 276 -29.13 -24.26 -4.18
CA LEU A 276 -28.20 -25.05 -4.99
C LEU A 276 -28.16 -26.50 -4.51
N GLY A 277 -28.55 -27.43 -5.39
CA GLY A 277 -28.80 -28.82 -4.98
C GLY A 277 -29.91 -28.87 -3.94
N ASN A 278 -29.67 -29.52 -2.80
CA ASN A 278 -30.65 -29.65 -1.71
C ASN A 278 -30.44 -28.63 -0.58
N PHE A 279 -29.77 -27.52 -0.87
CA PHE A 279 -29.35 -26.54 0.13
C PHE A 279 -29.86 -25.14 -0.20
N ASP A 280 -30.34 -24.44 0.84
CA ASP A 280 -30.59 -23.00 0.80
C ASP A 280 -29.54 -22.25 1.60
N TYR A 281 -28.83 -21.35 0.92
CA TYR A 281 -27.79 -20.50 1.49
C TYR A 281 -28.29 -19.06 1.63
N ALA A 282 -28.12 -18.48 2.82
CA ALA A 282 -28.43 -17.08 3.05
C ALA A 282 -27.41 -16.15 2.36
N GLU A 283 -27.82 -14.90 2.14
CA GLU A 283 -26.88 -13.83 1.81
C GLU A 283 -25.80 -13.72 2.91
N GLY A 284 -24.56 -13.50 2.51
CA GLY A 284 -23.41 -13.49 3.41
C GLY A 284 -22.77 -14.83 3.68
N THR A 285 -23.31 -15.93 3.15
CA THR A 285 -22.58 -17.20 3.13
C THR A 285 -21.26 -17.00 2.38
N ARG A 286 -20.13 -17.32 3.02
CA ARG A 286 -18.81 -17.23 2.37
C ARG A 286 -18.69 -18.30 1.31
N VAL A 287 -18.10 -17.93 0.18
CA VAL A 287 -17.91 -18.81 -0.97
C VAL A 287 -16.44 -18.77 -1.39
N LYS A 288 -15.86 -19.95 -1.57
CA LYS A 288 -14.56 -20.11 -2.23
C LYS A 288 -14.57 -21.39 -3.05
N SER A 289 -13.70 -21.46 -4.04
CA SER A 289 -13.43 -22.71 -4.76
C SER A 289 -12.14 -23.34 -4.24
N ILE A 290 -12.16 -24.66 -4.06
CA ILE A 290 -10.98 -25.46 -3.69
C ILE A 290 -10.83 -26.66 -4.62
N ARG A 291 -9.63 -27.22 -4.67
CA ARG A 291 -9.37 -28.49 -5.38
C ARG A 291 -9.25 -29.59 -4.34
N ARG A 292 -9.89 -30.73 -4.58
CA ARG A 292 -9.68 -31.92 -3.75
C ARG A 292 -8.42 -32.65 -4.21
N VAL A 293 -7.85 -33.42 -3.30
CA VAL A 293 -6.84 -34.42 -3.62
C VAL A 293 -7.52 -35.78 -3.65
N ILE A 294 -7.61 -36.40 -4.83
CA ILE A 294 -8.19 -37.72 -5.03
C ILE A 294 -7.06 -38.62 -5.54
N ASP A 295 -6.79 -39.72 -4.84
CA ASP A 295 -5.74 -40.68 -5.18
C ASP A 295 -4.35 -40.03 -5.40
N GLY A 296 -4.03 -39.02 -4.59
CA GLY A 296 -2.77 -38.27 -4.66
C GLY A 296 -2.69 -37.27 -5.82
N GLN A 297 -3.75 -37.13 -6.63
CA GLN A 297 -3.85 -36.14 -7.69
C GLN A 297 -4.77 -34.99 -7.28
N ARG A 298 -4.34 -33.75 -7.55
CA ARG A 298 -5.19 -32.57 -7.36
C ARG A 298 -6.15 -32.46 -8.54
N GLU A 299 -7.44 -32.30 -8.25
CA GLU A 299 -8.42 -31.95 -9.27
C GLU A 299 -8.03 -30.64 -9.97
N PRO A 300 -8.36 -30.44 -11.26
CA PRO A 300 -8.17 -29.14 -11.90
C PRO A 300 -9.11 -28.09 -11.31
N PHE A 301 -8.79 -26.81 -11.49
CA PHE A 301 -9.73 -25.74 -11.21
C PHE A 301 -10.95 -25.78 -12.14
N PRO A 302 -12.14 -25.33 -11.69
CA PRO A 302 -12.41 -24.71 -10.39
C PRO A 302 -12.57 -25.71 -9.22
N GLY A 303 -12.51 -27.02 -9.47
CA GLY A 303 -12.69 -28.04 -8.44
C GLY A 303 -14.10 -28.04 -7.88
N VAL A 304 -14.22 -27.72 -6.59
CA VAL A 304 -15.48 -27.73 -5.84
C VAL A 304 -15.71 -26.38 -5.16
N LEU A 305 -16.98 -26.01 -5.00
CA LEU A 305 -17.40 -24.84 -4.24
C LEU A 305 -17.57 -25.21 -2.77
N VAL A 306 -17.11 -24.32 -1.92
CA VAL A 306 -17.23 -24.40 -0.47
C VAL A 306 -18.14 -23.26 -0.03
N PHE A 307 -19.23 -23.61 0.65
CA PHE A 307 -20.18 -22.67 1.23
C PHE A 307 -20.09 -22.74 2.75
N SER A 308 -19.70 -21.63 3.38
CA SER A 308 -19.54 -21.53 4.83
C SER A 308 -20.54 -20.51 5.36
N PRO A 309 -21.57 -20.93 6.12
CA PRO A 309 -22.51 -20.00 6.75
C PRO A 309 -21.76 -18.97 7.61
N SER A 310 -22.21 -17.72 7.54
CA SER A 310 -21.67 -16.64 8.36
C SER A 310 -22.18 -16.74 9.81
N VAL A 311 -21.60 -15.90 10.69
CA VAL A 311 -21.94 -15.88 12.11
C VAL A 311 -23.45 -15.74 12.33
N GLY A 312 -24.01 -16.66 13.13
CA GLY A 312 -25.45 -16.70 13.43
C GLY A 312 -26.36 -17.14 12.27
N GLN A 313 -25.79 -17.64 11.17
CA GLN A 313 -26.54 -18.19 10.03
C GLN A 313 -26.38 -19.71 9.93
N VAL A 314 -27.28 -20.34 9.17
CA VAL A 314 -27.23 -21.76 8.82
C VAL A 314 -27.47 -21.94 7.33
N ALA A 315 -26.89 -22.98 6.73
CA ALA A 315 -27.34 -23.48 5.44
C ALA A 315 -28.43 -24.52 5.68
N LYS A 316 -29.63 -24.26 5.14
CA LYS A 316 -30.74 -25.20 5.31
C LYS A 316 -30.56 -26.39 4.38
N ARG A 317 -30.86 -27.58 4.87
CA ARG A 317 -30.73 -28.81 4.10
C ARG A 317 -32.05 -29.57 4.06
N GLU A 318 -32.56 -29.82 2.86
CA GLU A 318 -33.86 -30.48 2.70
C GLU A 318 -33.87 -31.89 3.30
N GLY A 319 -34.77 -32.14 4.26
CA GLY A 319 -34.96 -33.46 4.87
C GLY A 319 -33.86 -33.90 5.85
N TYR A 320 -32.91 -33.02 6.18
CA TYR A 320 -31.81 -33.31 7.11
C TYR A 320 -31.60 -32.15 8.09
N ALA A 321 -30.67 -32.31 9.05
CA ALA A 321 -30.26 -31.22 9.93
C ALA A 321 -29.56 -30.11 9.12
N ASP A 322 -29.83 -28.87 9.52
CA ASP A 322 -29.17 -27.68 8.98
C ASP A 322 -27.67 -27.68 9.28
N VAL A 323 -26.89 -27.04 8.42
CA VAL A 323 -25.44 -26.91 8.58
C VAL A 323 -25.14 -25.60 9.30
N PRO A 324 -24.57 -25.65 10.52
CA PRO A 324 -24.34 -24.46 11.33
C PRO A 324 -23.08 -23.69 10.92
N GLU A 325 -22.91 -22.51 11.52
CA GLU A 325 -21.63 -21.81 11.63
C GLU A 325 -20.51 -22.74 12.10
N GLY A 326 -19.29 -22.51 11.59
CA GLY A 326 -18.12 -23.35 11.86
C GLY A 326 -18.00 -24.58 10.95
N MET A 327 -19.06 -24.91 10.20
CA MET A 327 -19.08 -25.99 9.22
C MET A 327 -19.20 -25.45 7.80
N SER A 328 -18.70 -26.21 6.84
CA SER A 328 -18.72 -25.87 5.43
C SER A 328 -19.34 -26.99 4.60
N VAL A 329 -20.18 -26.61 3.64
CA VAL A 329 -20.75 -27.53 2.64
C VAL A 329 -19.89 -27.51 1.39
N MET A 330 -19.43 -28.67 0.95
CA MET A 330 -18.71 -28.86 -0.31
C MET A 330 -19.69 -29.34 -1.38
N GLN A 331 -19.74 -28.64 -2.52
CA GLN A 331 -20.56 -29.01 -3.67
C GLN A 331 -19.78 -28.86 -4.99
N ALA A 332 -20.11 -29.68 -5.97
CA ALA A 332 -19.69 -29.42 -7.35
C ALA A 332 -20.42 -28.17 -7.90
N LEU A 333 -19.95 -27.64 -9.04
CA LEU A 333 -20.56 -26.44 -9.67
C LEU A 333 -22.04 -26.63 -10.03
N ASP A 334 -22.46 -27.86 -10.32
CA ASP A 334 -23.85 -28.20 -10.65
C ASP A 334 -24.74 -28.40 -9.41
N GLY A 335 -24.17 -28.22 -8.21
CA GLY A 335 -24.86 -28.39 -6.93
C GLY A 335 -24.82 -29.79 -6.36
N THR A 336 -24.14 -30.74 -7.02
CA THR A 336 -23.95 -32.09 -6.49
C THR A 336 -23.26 -32.03 -5.12
N PHE A 337 -23.91 -32.60 -4.10
CA PHE A 337 -23.39 -32.64 -2.74
C PHE A 337 -22.18 -33.56 -2.62
N ILE A 338 -21.10 -33.06 -2.01
CA ILE A 338 -19.84 -33.81 -1.83
C ILE A 338 -19.63 -34.16 -0.36
N GLY A 339 -19.83 -33.21 0.55
CA GLY A 339 -19.58 -33.43 1.97
C GLY A 339 -19.83 -32.19 2.82
N ILE A 340 -19.81 -32.41 4.14
CA ILE A 340 -19.81 -31.34 5.15
C ILE A 340 -18.56 -31.54 6.00
N VAL A 341 -17.79 -30.48 6.19
CA VAL A 341 -16.48 -30.50 6.87
C VAL A 341 -16.37 -29.30 7.80
N ASN A 342 -15.43 -29.31 8.73
CA ASN A 342 -15.13 -28.14 9.54
C ASN A 342 -14.52 -27.03 8.67
N ASN A 343 -14.72 -25.77 9.05
CA ASN A 343 -14.20 -24.61 8.30
C ASN A 343 -12.67 -24.61 8.16
N ASP A 344 -11.94 -25.04 9.19
CA ASP A 344 -10.48 -25.10 9.18
C ASP A 344 -9.93 -26.12 8.18
N GLU A 345 -10.61 -27.25 7.99
CA GLU A 345 -10.26 -28.28 7.00
C GLU A 345 -10.26 -27.74 5.56
N VAL A 346 -11.05 -26.71 5.28
CA VAL A 346 -11.16 -26.04 3.97
C VAL A 346 -10.51 -24.67 3.95
N GLY A 347 -9.72 -24.34 4.98
CA GLY A 347 -8.99 -23.09 5.09
C GLY A 347 -9.91 -21.88 5.13
N VAL A 348 -11.02 -21.98 5.86
CA VAL A 348 -11.90 -20.87 6.23
C VAL A 348 -11.60 -20.55 7.68
N PHE A 349 -10.93 -19.43 7.90
CA PHE A 349 -10.51 -19.00 9.23
C PHE A 349 -11.29 -17.75 9.65
N GLU A 350 -11.67 -17.70 10.92
CA GLU A 350 -12.18 -16.49 11.53
C GLU A 350 -11.07 -15.85 12.36
N PHE A 351 -10.72 -14.62 12.00
CA PHE A 351 -9.78 -13.83 12.78
C PHE A 351 -10.55 -12.99 13.78
N ALA A 352 -10.04 -12.90 15.02
CA ALA A 352 -10.63 -12.06 16.04
C ALA A 352 -10.63 -10.59 15.58
N SER A 353 -11.80 -9.96 15.59
CA SER A 353 -11.92 -8.52 15.35
C SER A 353 -11.58 -7.76 16.63
N PHE A 354 -10.63 -6.84 16.56
CA PHE A 354 -10.29 -5.97 17.68
C PHE A 354 -11.00 -4.61 17.54
N VAL A 355 -11.59 -4.14 18.63
CA VAL A 355 -12.14 -2.78 18.73
C VAL A 355 -11.03 -1.88 19.26
N VAL A 356 -10.61 -0.91 18.48
CA VAL A 356 -9.64 0.11 18.90
C VAL A 356 -10.41 1.39 19.23
N ASP A 357 -10.24 1.91 20.44
CA ASP A 357 -10.84 3.17 20.90
C ASP A 357 -12.38 3.26 20.78
N GLY A 358 -13.09 2.15 21.02
CA GLY A 358 -14.56 2.10 20.98
C GLY A 358 -15.15 2.14 19.56
N ASN A 359 -14.32 2.26 18.53
CA ASN A 359 -14.75 2.14 17.14
C ASN A 359 -14.68 0.67 16.72
N ALA A 360 -15.83 -0.01 16.77
CA ALA A 360 -15.96 -1.28 16.09
C ALA A 360 -15.68 -1.07 14.59
N SER A 361 -14.89 -1.95 13.98
CA SER A 361 -14.77 -1.95 12.52
C SER A 361 -16.18 -2.07 11.93
N ALA A 362 -16.54 -1.14 11.03
CA ALA A 362 -17.78 -1.25 10.29
C ALA A 362 -17.82 -2.62 9.60
N ALA A 363 -18.97 -3.31 9.70
CA ALA A 363 -19.15 -4.53 8.93
C ALA A 363 -18.92 -4.20 7.44
N PRO A 364 -18.15 -5.02 6.71
CA PRO A 364 -17.87 -4.75 5.31
C PRO A 364 -19.20 -4.57 4.56
N ALA A 365 -19.30 -3.49 3.79
CA ALA A 365 -20.48 -3.20 3.00
C ALA A 365 -20.56 -4.25 1.88
N ARG A 366 -21.59 -5.11 1.93
CA ARG A 366 -21.82 -6.12 0.90
C ARG A 366 -22.31 -5.44 -0.39
N ALA A 367 -21.82 -5.92 -1.52
CA ALA A 367 -22.34 -5.54 -2.82
C ALA A 367 -23.83 -5.90 -2.93
N ARG A 368 -24.59 -5.05 -3.61
CA ARG A 368 -26.03 -5.23 -3.76
C ARG A 368 -26.32 -6.44 -4.64
N CYS A 369 -27.28 -7.26 -4.22
CA CYS A 369 -27.89 -8.24 -5.10
C CYS A 369 -28.60 -7.49 -6.23
N PRO A 370 -28.20 -7.66 -7.51
CA PRO A 370 -28.87 -6.99 -8.61
C PRO A 370 -30.33 -7.44 -8.64
N SER A 371 -31.28 -6.50 -8.70
CA SER A 371 -32.67 -6.87 -8.98
C SER A 371 -32.71 -7.52 -10.34
N LEU A 372 -33.07 -8.79 -10.40
CA LEU A 372 -33.37 -9.50 -11.66
C LEU A 372 -34.60 -8.83 -12.29
N THR A 373 -34.41 -7.69 -12.97
CA THR A 373 -35.35 -7.24 -13.98
C THR A 373 -35.26 -8.22 -15.12
N ARG A 374 -36.31 -9.04 -15.19
CA ARG A 374 -36.55 -10.12 -16.14
C ARG A 374 -36.61 -9.62 -17.58
#